data_AF-A0A800JCW4-F1
#
_entry.id   AF-A0A800JCW4-F1
#
_cell.length_a   1.000
_cell.length_b   1.000
_cell.length_c   1.000
_cell.angle_alpha   90.00
_cell.angle_beta   90.00
_cell.angle_gamma   90.00
#
_symmetry.space_group_name_H-M   'P 1'
#
loop_
_entity.id
_entity.type
_entity.pdbx_description
1 polymer ?
#
loop_
_entity_poly.entity_id
_entity_poly.type
_entity_poly.pdbx_seq_one_letter_code
_entity_poly.pdbx_strand_id
1 'polypeptide(L)'
;MKIAGILLCVSALFLVGCGGDDGGGDSDISTTKINQGPASTNITQGATNAVPPVDISTMKYIRRTNATAIITNIVRVYYHDKKRFTGNAIKNDKDGSQALIPMKDGYWHGTFRIKYPGGKQTKYRVDYVRGLRSGAAYTWYANGKARSRSFYTNDFRFGIWTTFHPNGKTNKVMVLSTKIPGKVLRRAAFDLTGRPLTGKTPAGRKFQWQVNGTDPLKKLSYYINRLAPSLTTVFGNPDQRRGNVWTYSGLTIRDMKTGQIKHTARFTVNNGKVVAVEVLP
;
A
#
# COMPACT_ATOMS: atom_id res chain seq x y z
N MET A 1 -18.64 52.29 1.32
CA MET A 1 -17.42 51.46 1.44
C MET A 1 -17.77 50.03 1.09
N LYS A 2 -17.19 49.51 0.01
CA LYS A 2 -17.29 48.10 -0.41
C LYS A 2 -16.27 47.29 0.38
N ILE A 3 -16.67 46.17 0.98
CA ILE A 3 -15.76 45.04 1.22
C ILE A 3 -16.45 43.78 0.72
N ALA A 4 -15.90 43.28 -0.38
CA ALA A 4 -16.25 42.03 -1.01
C ALA A 4 -15.65 40.85 -0.23
N GLY A 5 -16.45 39.81 -0.01
CA GLY A 5 -16.00 38.53 0.53
C GLY A 5 -16.55 37.41 -0.35
N ILE A 6 -15.94 37.21 -1.51
CA ILE A 6 -16.21 36.11 -2.41
C ILE A 6 -15.72 34.81 -1.74
N LEU A 7 -16.64 33.96 -1.30
CA LEU A 7 -16.34 32.58 -0.93
C LEU A 7 -16.95 31.62 -1.97
N LEU A 8 -16.30 31.57 -3.12
CA LEU A 8 -16.50 30.54 -4.15
C LEU A 8 -15.88 29.24 -3.62
N CYS A 9 -16.69 28.39 -2.98
CA CYS A 9 -16.32 27.00 -2.74
C CYS A 9 -17.15 26.12 -3.68
N VAL A 10 -16.65 25.96 -4.91
CA VAL A 10 -17.11 24.97 -5.87
C VAL A 10 -16.80 23.59 -5.29
N SER A 11 -17.71 23.03 -4.50
CA SER A 11 -17.59 21.64 -4.04
C SER A 11 -17.96 20.71 -5.19
N ALA A 12 -16.98 20.47 -6.05
CA ALA A 12 -17.01 19.48 -7.10
C ALA A 12 -17.41 18.11 -6.53
N LEU A 13 -18.31 17.44 -7.26
CA LEU A 13 -18.54 16.00 -7.17
C LEU A 13 -17.18 15.26 -7.25
N PHE A 14 -16.71 14.72 -6.14
CA PHE A 14 -15.79 13.58 -6.17
C PHE A 14 -16.52 12.34 -5.65
N LEU A 15 -17.31 11.77 -6.57
CA LEU A 15 -17.43 10.32 -6.64
C LEU A 15 -16.06 9.77 -7.03
N VAL A 16 -15.65 8.70 -6.37
CA VAL A 16 -14.45 7.90 -6.70
C VAL A 16 -13.10 8.62 -6.49
N GLY A 17 -12.63 8.62 -5.24
CA GLY A 17 -11.20 8.69 -4.97
C GLY A 17 -10.51 7.36 -5.37
N CYS A 18 -10.49 7.06 -6.66
CA CYS A 18 -9.58 6.11 -7.26
C CYS A 18 -8.23 6.84 -7.35
N GLY A 19 -7.36 6.65 -6.37
CA GLY A 19 -6.02 7.20 -6.41
C GLY A 19 -5.09 6.27 -7.19
N GLY A 20 -4.72 6.66 -8.41
CA GLY A 20 -3.48 6.25 -9.10
C GLY A 20 -3.66 5.53 -10.44
N ASP A 21 -3.67 6.33 -11.52
CA ASP A 21 -3.15 5.97 -12.84
C ASP A 21 -1.65 5.68 -12.77
N ASP A 22 -1.19 4.74 -13.61
CA ASP A 22 0.06 4.77 -14.38
C ASP A 22 -0.04 3.61 -15.40
N GLY A 23 -0.08 3.97 -16.67
CA GLY A 23 -0.24 3.06 -17.80
C GLY A 23 1.02 2.26 -18.13
N GLY A 24 0.83 1.25 -18.98
CA GLY A 24 1.91 0.44 -19.55
C GLY A 24 1.38 -0.93 -19.95
N GLY A 25 1.16 -1.09 -21.26
CA GLY A 25 0.63 -2.29 -21.87
C GLY A 25 1.62 -3.47 -21.95
N ASP A 26 1.04 -4.52 -22.52
CA ASP A 26 1.62 -5.71 -23.13
C ASP A 26 1.96 -6.96 -22.30
N SER A 27 1.17 -7.98 -22.70
CA SER A 27 1.54 -9.33 -23.10
C SER A 27 1.57 -10.43 -22.03
N ASP A 28 0.86 -11.49 -22.42
CA ASP A 28 0.73 -12.78 -21.78
C ASP A 28 2.06 -13.39 -21.38
N ILE A 29 2.08 -14.06 -20.23
CA ILE A 29 2.72 -15.37 -20.14
C ILE A 29 2.13 -16.20 -19.00
N SER A 30 2.02 -17.48 -19.35
CA SER A 30 1.40 -18.60 -18.70
C SER A 30 2.01 -19.00 -17.34
N THR A 31 1.09 -19.43 -16.47
CA THR A 31 1.15 -20.44 -15.40
C THR A 31 2.41 -20.61 -14.54
N THR A 32 2.23 -20.46 -13.22
CA THR A 32 2.51 -21.54 -12.25
C THR A 32 1.69 -21.30 -10.97
N LYS A 33 1.00 -22.35 -10.50
CA LYS A 33 0.16 -22.39 -9.30
C LYS A 33 1.00 -22.12 -8.04
N ILE A 34 0.50 -21.28 -7.14
CA ILE A 34 0.94 -21.29 -5.73
C ILE A 34 -0.28 -21.13 -4.82
N ASN A 35 -0.58 -22.24 -4.13
CA ASN A 35 -1.44 -22.49 -2.97
C ASN A 35 -2.44 -21.41 -2.52
N GLN A 36 -3.70 -21.71 -2.76
CA GLN A 36 -4.85 -21.24 -2.01
C GLN A 36 -4.84 -21.88 -0.62
N GLY A 37 -4.89 -21.07 0.44
CA GLY A 37 -5.38 -21.52 1.75
C GLY A 37 -6.89 -21.77 1.69
N PRO A 38 -7.44 -22.64 2.56
CA PRO A 38 -8.63 -23.42 2.25
C PRO A 38 -9.87 -22.54 2.07
N ALA A 39 -10.65 -22.91 1.05
CA ALA A 39 -12.06 -22.58 0.97
C ALA A 39 -12.75 -23.14 2.22
N SER A 40 -13.39 -22.27 3.00
CA SER A 40 -14.41 -22.71 3.94
C SER A 40 -15.65 -23.06 3.13
N THR A 41 -15.72 -24.32 2.69
CA THR A 41 -16.99 -24.96 2.35
C THR A 41 -17.74 -25.22 3.64
N ASN A 42 -18.78 -24.43 3.88
CA ASN A 42 -19.99 -24.89 4.56
C ASN A 42 -21.16 -24.15 3.90
N ILE A 43 -21.65 -24.74 2.81
CA ILE A 43 -23.01 -24.52 2.35
C ILE A 43 -23.88 -25.42 3.22
N THR A 44 -24.50 -24.83 4.24
CA THR A 44 -25.80 -25.31 4.71
C THR A 44 -26.79 -24.27 4.23
N GLN A 45 -27.62 -24.67 3.26
CA GLN A 45 -28.76 -23.90 2.78
C GLN A 45 -29.70 -23.63 3.95
N GLY A 46 -29.65 -22.39 4.46
CA GLY A 46 -30.79 -21.76 5.12
C GLY A 46 -31.33 -20.71 4.17
N ALA A 47 -32.50 -20.95 3.58
CA ALA A 47 -33.22 -19.97 2.80
C ALA A 47 -33.60 -18.78 3.70
N THR A 48 -32.72 -17.79 3.79
CA THR A 48 -33.11 -16.48 4.30
C THR A 48 -33.87 -15.79 3.19
N ASN A 49 -35.12 -15.38 3.46
CA ASN A 49 -35.91 -14.46 2.63
C ASN A 49 -35.12 -13.14 2.44
N ALA A 50 -34.12 -13.17 1.57
CA ALA A 50 -33.26 -12.04 1.30
C ALA A 50 -34.03 -11.12 0.37
N VAL A 51 -34.54 -10.02 0.91
CA VAL A 51 -35.12 -8.92 0.13
C VAL A 51 -34.16 -8.61 -1.03
N PRO A 52 -34.63 -8.59 -2.29
CA PRO A 52 -33.77 -8.36 -3.44
C PRO A 52 -33.06 -7.00 -3.28
N PRO A 53 -31.78 -6.88 -3.70
CA PRO A 53 -31.08 -5.62 -3.57
C PRO A 53 -31.75 -4.51 -4.38
N VAL A 54 -31.81 -3.31 -3.80
CA VAL A 54 -32.41 -2.13 -4.45
C VAL A 54 -31.32 -1.31 -5.15
N ASP A 55 -31.58 -0.83 -6.36
CA ASP A 55 -30.65 0.09 -7.04
C ASP A 55 -30.52 1.41 -6.26
N ILE A 56 -29.31 1.77 -5.84
CA ILE A 56 -29.08 2.97 -5.04
C ILE A 56 -29.41 4.27 -5.79
N SER A 57 -29.47 4.24 -7.13
CA SER A 57 -29.82 5.40 -7.95
C SER A 57 -31.29 5.81 -7.83
N THR A 58 -32.18 4.89 -7.39
CA THR A 58 -33.59 5.20 -7.16
C THR A 58 -33.83 5.82 -5.77
N MET A 59 -32.83 5.79 -4.89
CA MET A 59 -32.93 6.30 -3.52
C MET A 59 -32.66 7.81 -3.44
N LYS A 60 -33.37 8.48 -2.53
CA LYS A 60 -33.04 9.86 -2.12
C LYS A 60 -32.12 9.83 -0.91
N TYR A 61 -31.30 10.86 -0.72
CA TYR A 61 -30.47 10.96 0.48
C TYR A 61 -30.36 12.38 1.02
N ILE A 62 -30.10 12.47 2.33
CA ILE A 62 -29.78 13.70 3.05
C ILE A 62 -28.31 13.63 3.47
N ARG A 63 -27.56 14.72 3.26
CA ARG A 63 -26.18 14.83 3.75
C ARG A 63 -26.18 15.23 5.22
N ARG A 64 -25.31 14.62 6.01
CA ARG A 64 -25.06 14.96 7.42
C ARG A 64 -23.58 15.15 7.61
N THR A 65 -23.20 16.29 8.17
CA THR A 65 -21.82 16.56 8.55
C THR A 65 -21.59 16.06 9.97
N ASN A 66 -20.53 15.28 10.16
CA ASN A 66 -20.04 14.86 11.47
C ASN A 66 -18.65 15.46 11.66
N ALA A 67 -18.57 16.48 12.52
CA ALA A 67 -17.34 17.21 12.79
C ALA A 67 -16.88 16.95 14.22
N THR A 68 -15.58 16.70 14.36
CA THR A 68 -14.82 16.64 15.60
C THR A 68 -13.68 17.65 15.51
N ALA A 69 -12.92 17.84 16.58
CA ALA A 69 -11.79 18.78 16.60
C ALA A 69 -10.72 18.51 15.51
N ILE A 70 -10.62 17.28 14.99
CA ILE A 70 -9.54 16.86 14.07
C ILE A 70 -10.09 16.35 12.72
N ILE A 71 -11.38 16.01 12.66
CA ILE A 71 -11.98 15.26 11.56
C ILE A 71 -13.35 15.86 11.22
N THR A 72 -13.57 16.18 9.94
CA THR A 72 -14.90 16.50 9.39
C THR A 72 -15.26 15.48 8.32
N ASN A 73 -16.32 14.72 8.56
CA ASN A 73 -16.86 13.72 7.64
C ASN A 73 -18.25 14.13 7.15
N ILE A 74 -18.59 13.73 5.92
CA ILE A 74 -19.94 13.86 5.39
C ILE A 74 -20.50 12.46 5.16
N VAL A 75 -21.53 12.10 5.92
CA VAL A 75 -22.28 10.86 5.71
C VAL A 75 -23.59 11.15 4.98
N ARG A 76 -24.10 10.17 4.25
CA ARG A 76 -25.40 10.23 3.58
C ARG A 76 -26.36 9.32 4.31
N VAL A 77 -27.58 9.81 4.53
CA VAL A 77 -28.72 9.05 5.05
C VAL A 77 -29.69 8.84 3.91
N TYR A 78 -29.83 7.58 3.49
CA TYR A 78 -30.60 7.18 2.33
C TYR A 78 -32.03 6.77 2.72
N TYR A 79 -32.95 7.08 1.81
CA TYR A 79 -34.37 6.86 1.92
C TYR A 79 -34.88 6.14 0.68
N HIS A 80 -35.73 5.14 0.89
CA HIS A 80 -36.52 4.44 -0.13
C HIS A 80 -37.97 4.44 0.35
N ASP A 81 -38.93 4.74 -0.53
CA ASP A 81 -40.35 4.88 -0.18
C ASP A 81 -40.62 5.79 1.02
N LYS A 82 -39.91 6.93 1.07
CA LYS A 82 -39.96 7.95 2.14
C LYS A 82 -39.52 7.45 3.53
N LYS A 83 -39.03 6.22 3.66
CA LYS A 83 -38.49 5.65 4.91
C LYS A 83 -36.97 5.47 4.83
N ARG A 84 -36.29 5.47 5.98
CA ARG A 84 -34.85 5.17 6.02
C ARG A 84 -34.63 3.72 5.59
N PHE A 85 -33.70 3.51 4.67
CA PHE A 85 -33.51 2.19 4.06
C PHE A 85 -32.64 1.28 4.93
N THR A 86 -33.09 0.04 5.13
CA THR A 86 -32.31 -1.04 5.74
C THR A 86 -32.40 -2.26 4.82
N GLY A 87 -31.25 -2.83 4.46
CA GLY A 87 -31.15 -3.89 3.47
C GLY A 87 -29.90 -3.75 2.62
N ASN A 88 -29.85 -4.47 1.50
CA ASN A 88 -28.76 -4.38 0.54
C ASN A 88 -29.16 -3.45 -0.62
N ALA A 89 -28.29 -2.51 -0.95
CA ALA A 89 -28.38 -1.77 -2.20
C ALA A 89 -27.31 -2.22 -3.19
N ILE A 90 -27.57 -2.04 -4.48
CA ILE A 90 -26.62 -2.27 -5.56
C ILE A 90 -26.38 -1.00 -6.35
N LYS A 91 -25.19 -0.91 -6.96
CA LYS A 91 -24.88 0.15 -7.92
C LYS A 91 -24.09 -0.47 -9.07
N ASN A 92 -24.57 -0.29 -10.29
CA ASN A 92 -23.82 -0.64 -11.50
C ASN A 92 -23.08 0.61 -11.99
N ASP A 93 -21.77 0.53 -12.13
CA ASP A 93 -20.93 1.59 -12.67
C ASP A 93 -20.79 1.44 -14.19
N LYS A 94 -20.48 2.55 -14.89
CA LYS A 94 -20.36 2.58 -16.36
C LYS A 94 -19.28 1.63 -16.90
N ASP A 95 -18.27 1.32 -16.09
CA ASP A 95 -17.21 0.36 -16.43
C ASP A 95 -17.68 -1.10 -16.33
N GLY A 96 -18.94 -1.35 -15.97
CA GLY A 96 -19.52 -2.67 -15.75
C GLY A 96 -19.25 -3.25 -14.35
N SER A 97 -18.52 -2.53 -13.49
CA SER A 97 -18.34 -2.95 -12.11
C SER A 97 -19.63 -2.78 -11.29
N GLN A 98 -19.81 -3.62 -10.28
CA GLN A 98 -21.03 -3.63 -9.46
C GLN A 98 -20.66 -3.54 -7.99
N ALA A 99 -21.22 -2.56 -7.29
CA ALA A 99 -21.12 -2.43 -5.85
C ALA A 99 -22.30 -3.10 -5.14
N LEU A 100 -22.03 -3.82 -4.05
CA LEU A 100 -23.00 -4.26 -3.05
C LEU A 100 -22.79 -3.43 -1.79
N ILE A 101 -23.88 -2.84 -1.32
CA ILE A 101 -23.88 -1.78 -0.30
C ILE A 101 -24.85 -2.18 0.81
N PRO A 102 -24.39 -2.87 1.86
CA PRO A 102 -25.22 -3.15 3.03
C PRO A 102 -25.55 -1.85 3.76
N MET A 103 -26.81 -1.69 4.16
CA MET A 103 -27.33 -0.48 4.78
C MET A 103 -28.20 -0.79 5.99
N LYS A 104 -28.08 0.06 7.01
CA LYS A 104 -28.89 0.02 8.23
C LYS A 104 -29.28 1.45 8.61
N ASP A 105 -30.58 1.67 8.79
CA ASP A 105 -31.17 2.96 9.17
C ASP A 105 -30.76 4.10 8.24
N GLY A 106 -30.69 3.81 6.94
CA GLY A 106 -30.29 4.72 5.88
C GLY A 106 -28.78 4.95 5.77
N TYR A 107 -27.96 4.40 6.66
CA TYR A 107 -26.51 4.52 6.57
C TYR A 107 -25.90 3.30 5.90
N TRP A 108 -24.78 3.46 5.19
CA TRP A 108 -23.94 2.32 4.84
C TRP A 108 -23.46 1.65 6.14
N HIS A 109 -23.69 0.35 6.27
CA HIS A 109 -23.39 -0.38 7.48
C HIS A 109 -23.20 -1.87 7.17
N GLY A 110 -22.02 -2.40 7.46
CA GLY A 110 -21.60 -3.76 7.09
C GLY A 110 -20.56 -3.78 5.97
N THR A 111 -20.33 -4.97 5.41
CA THR A 111 -19.26 -5.18 4.42
C THR A 111 -19.65 -4.69 3.03
N PHE A 112 -19.14 -3.53 2.64
CA PHE A 112 -19.22 -3.01 1.28
C PHE A 112 -18.26 -3.76 0.36
N ARG A 113 -18.71 -4.09 -0.86
CA ARG A 113 -17.89 -4.79 -1.86
C ARG A 113 -18.15 -4.23 -3.25
N ILE A 114 -17.10 -4.18 -4.07
CA ILE A 114 -17.20 -3.91 -5.51
C ILE A 114 -16.70 -5.15 -6.24
N LYS A 115 -17.41 -5.61 -7.26
CA LYS A 115 -17.02 -6.68 -8.18
C LYS A 115 -16.53 -6.11 -9.50
N TYR A 116 -15.59 -6.79 -10.14
CA TYR A 116 -15.21 -6.54 -11.52
C TYR A 116 -16.38 -6.81 -12.48
N PRO A 117 -16.34 -6.26 -13.71
CA PRO A 117 -17.29 -6.59 -14.76
C PRO A 117 -17.42 -8.11 -14.94
N GLY A 118 -18.66 -8.59 -15.12
CA GLY A 118 -18.96 -10.03 -15.16
C GLY A 118 -19.07 -10.70 -13.78
N GLY A 119 -18.89 -9.97 -12.67
CA GLY A 119 -19.37 -10.36 -11.33
C GLY A 119 -18.60 -11.49 -10.61
N LYS A 120 -17.57 -12.07 -11.24
CA LYS A 120 -16.82 -13.22 -10.68
C LYS A 120 -15.79 -12.83 -9.62
N GLN A 121 -15.08 -11.71 -9.79
CA GLN A 121 -13.96 -11.32 -8.92
C GLN A 121 -14.25 -10.05 -8.13
N THR A 122 -13.85 -10.02 -6.85
CA THR A 122 -13.99 -8.82 -6.02
C THR A 122 -12.87 -7.83 -6.35
N LYS A 123 -13.23 -6.58 -6.69
CA LYS A 123 -12.31 -5.46 -6.96
C LYS A 123 -11.91 -4.74 -5.67
N TYR A 124 -12.87 -4.58 -4.74
CA TYR A 124 -12.65 -3.85 -3.49
C TYR A 124 -13.58 -4.34 -2.38
N ARG A 125 -13.10 -4.27 -1.14
CA ARG A 125 -13.87 -4.59 0.08
C ARG A 125 -13.43 -3.67 1.22
N VAL A 126 -14.40 -3.19 1.99
CA VAL A 126 -14.19 -2.50 3.27
C VAL A 126 -15.45 -2.62 4.12
N ASP A 127 -15.34 -2.51 5.43
CA ASP A 127 -16.50 -2.43 6.30
C ASP A 127 -16.91 -0.97 6.55
N TYR A 128 -18.22 -0.74 6.69
CA TYR A 128 -18.79 0.55 7.03
C TYR A 128 -19.51 0.47 8.37
N VAL A 129 -19.39 1.53 9.17
CA VAL A 129 -20.16 1.75 10.39
C VAL A 129 -20.79 3.13 10.32
N ARG A 130 -22.12 3.19 10.24
CA ARG A 130 -22.91 4.43 10.20
C ARG A 130 -22.44 5.42 9.11
N GLY A 131 -22.15 4.89 7.92
CA GLY A 131 -21.77 5.69 6.76
C GLY A 131 -20.28 5.97 6.63
N LEU A 132 -19.46 5.57 7.61
CA LEU A 132 -18.00 5.78 7.61
C LEU A 132 -17.26 4.45 7.44
N ARG A 133 -16.18 4.43 6.64
CA ARG A 133 -15.29 3.27 6.55
C ARG A 133 -14.63 2.99 7.89
N SER A 134 -14.60 1.71 8.25
CA SER A 134 -14.01 1.21 9.48
C SER A 134 -13.38 -0.15 9.24
N GLY A 135 -12.24 -0.43 9.87
CA GLY A 135 -11.54 -1.70 9.78
C GLY A 135 -10.69 -1.87 8.52
N ALA A 136 -10.43 -3.11 8.15
CA ALA A 136 -9.51 -3.44 7.06
C ALA A 136 -10.16 -3.21 5.69
N ALA A 137 -9.43 -2.57 4.80
CA ALA A 137 -9.79 -2.39 3.40
C ALA A 137 -8.82 -3.12 2.48
N TYR A 138 -9.37 -3.73 1.44
CA TYR A 138 -8.64 -4.57 0.49
C TYR A 138 -9.03 -4.20 -0.93
N THR A 139 -8.06 -4.13 -1.83
CA THR A 139 -8.28 -4.13 -3.28
C THR A 139 -7.58 -5.33 -3.89
N TRP A 140 -8.13 -5.83 -4.99
CA TRP A 140 -7.55 -6.91 -5.77
C TRP A 140 -7.40 -6.49 -7.22
N TYR A 141 -6.53 -7.21 -7.94
CA TYR A 141 -6.44 -7.19 -9.39
C TYR A 141 -7.54 -8.09 -10.00
N ALA A 142 -7.79 -7.95 -11.31
CA ALA A 142 -8.79 -8.76 -12.01
C ALA A 142 -8.46 -10.26 -11.97
N ASN A 143 -7.18 -10.61 -11.83
CA ASN A 143 -6.70 -11.99 -11.63
C ASN A 143 -6.91 -12.53 -10.20
N GLY A 144 -7.55 -11.77 -9.30
CA GLY A 144 -7.83 -12.16 -7.93
C GLY A 144 -6.66 -11.98 -6.95
N LYS A 145 -5.46 -11.57 -7.40
CA LYS A 145 -4.32 -11.28 -6.52
C LYS A 145 -4.53 -9.97 -5.78
N ALA A 146 -4.03 -9.87 -4.55
CA ALA A 146 -4.12 -8.65 -3.77
C ALA A 146 -3.41 -7.49 -4.49
N ARG A 147 -4.07 -6.33 -4.57
CA ARG A 147 -3.53 -5.08 -5.10
C ARG A 147 -3.17 -4.12 -3.97
N SER A 148 -3.95 -4.08 -2.90
CA SER A 148 -3.59 -3.33 -1.69
C SER A 148 -4.32 -3.79 -0.44
N ARG A 149 -3.73 -3.47 0.72
CA ARG A 149 -4.30 -3.65 2.06
C ARG A 149 -4.07 -2.40 2.90
N SER A 150 -5.10 -1.93 3.60
CA SER A 150 -5.02 -0.77 4.51
C SER A 150 -6.04 -0.88 5.65
N PHE A 151 -6.02 0.08 6.58
CA PHE A 151 -6.97 0.17 7.68
C PHE A 151 -7.62 1.55 7.72
N TYR A 152 -8.90 1.60 8.08
CA TYR A 152 -9.71 2.80 8.19
C TYR A 152 -10.33 2.93 9.58
N THR A 153 -10.37 4.16 10.09
CA THR A 153 -11.17 4.56 11.26
C THR A 153 -11.88 5.85 10.89
N ASN A 154 -13.21 5.85 10.96
CA ASN A 154 -14.04 7.01 10.68
C ASN A 154 -13.71 7.68 9.33
N ASP A 155 -13.60 6.88 8.26
CA ASP A 155 -13.18 7.29 6.91
C ASP A 155 -11.71 7.70 6.71
N PHE A 156 -10.91 7.76 7.76
CA PHE A 156 -9.48 8.06 7.64
C PHE A 156 -8.64 6.80 7.63
N ARG A 157 -7.74 6.74 6.64
CA ARG A 157 -6.76 5.68 6.57
C ARG A 157 -5.67 5.91 7.62
N PHE A 158 -5.32 4.86 8.36
CA PHE A 158 -4.27 4.91 9.37
C PHE A 158 -3.40 3.65 9.35
N GLY A 159 -2.28 3.69 10.06
CA GLY A 159 -1.40 2.53 10.21
C GLY A 159 -0.71 2.15 8.90
N ILE A 160 -0.55 0.85 8.65
CA ILE A 160 0.18 0.35 7.49
C ILE A 160 -0.75 0.28 6.27
N TRP A 161 -0.34 0.93 5.19
CA TRP A 161 -0.91 0.76 3.86
C TRP A 161 0.12 0.11 2.95
N THR A 162 -0.22 -1.07 2.42
CA THR A 162 0.63 -1.81 1.49
C THR A 162 -0.06 -1.93 0.14
N THR A 163 0.68 -1.71 -0.94
CA THR A 163 0.29 -2.07 -2.30
C THR A 163 1.21 -3.14 -2.85
N PHE A 164 0.70 -3.94 -3.77
CA PHE A 164 1.41 -5.05 -4.40
C PHE A 164 1.43 -4.84 -5.92
N HIS A 165 2.39 -5.46 -6.58
CA HIS A 165 2.46 -5.62 -8.03
C HIS A 165 1.51 -6.75 -8.49
N PRO A 166 1.17 -6.85 -9.79
CA PRO A 166 0.35 -7.95 -10.33
C PRO A 166 0.95 -9.34 -10.10
N ASN A 167 2.28 -9.43 -9.92
CA ASN A 167 2.96 -10.68 -9.57
C ASN A 167 2.87 -11.04 -8.08
N GLY A 168 2.28 -10.18 -7.24
CA GLY A 168 2.10 -10.37 -5.80
C GLY A 168 3.25 -9.85 -4.93
N LYS A 169 4.34 -9.37 -5.51
CA LYS A 169 5.43 -8.73 -4.75
C LYS A 169 4.99 -7.37 -4.24
N THR A 170 5.52 -6.96 -3.10
CA THR A 170 5.28 -5.62 -2.55
C THR A 170 5.70 -4.57 -3.57
N ASN A 171 4.84 -3.58 -3.80
CA ASN A 171 5.12 -2.40 -4.62
C ASN A 171 5.41 -1.19 -3.74
N LYS A 172 4.58 -0.95 -2.73
CA LYS A 172 4.73 0.21 -1.86
C LYS A 172 4.25 -0.09 -0.45
N VAL A 173 4.94 0.46 0.55
CA VAL A 173 4.52 0.46 1.94
C VAL A 173 4.51 1.90 2.44
N MET A 174 3.43 2.32 3.07
CA MET A 174 3.29 3.59 3.76
C MET A 174 2.86 3.35 5.21
N VAL A 175 3.47 4.08 6.14
CA VAL A 175 3.05 4.15 7.54
C VAL A 175 2.37 5.49 7.74
N LEU A 176 1.07 5.47 8.02
CA LEU A 176 0.26 6.65 8.30
C LEU A 176 0.12 6.86 9.82
N SER A 177 0.06 8.12 10.23
CA SER A 177 -0.18 8.49 11.62
C SER A 177 -1.55 8.00 12.09
N THR A 178 -1.60 7.53 13.33
CA THR A 178 -2.85 7.22 14.04
C THR A 178 -3.48 8.46 14.68
N LYS A 179 -2.73 9.57 14.79
CA LYS A 179 -3.15 10.80 15.47
C LYS A 179 -3.55 11.91 14.51
N ILE A 180 -2.85 12.04 13.38
CA ILE A 180 -3.07 13.10 12.39
C ILE A 180 -3.56 12.46 11.10
N PRO A 181 -4.83 12.64 10.73
CA PRO A 181 -5.39 12.00 9.54
C PRO A 181 -4.59 12.30 8.28
N GLY A 182 -4.27 11.26 7.50
CA GLY A 182 -3.52 11.38 6.25
C GLY A 182 -2.02 11.66 6.38
N LYS A 183 -1.50 11.99 7.57
CA LYS A 183 -0.06 12.27 7.74
C LYS A 183 0.77 11.01 7.52
N VAL A 184 1.64 11.06 6.51
CA VAL A 184 2.59 9.98 6.20
C VAL A 184 3.81 10.10 7.10
N LEU A 185 4.10 9.06 7.88
CA LEU A 185 5.28 8.98 8.74
C LEU A 185 6.48 8.37 8.01
N ARG A 186 6.25 7.32 7.23
CA ARG A 186 7.28 6.60 6.47
C ARG A 186 6.71 6.09 5.15
N ARG A 187 7.57 5.96 4.13
CA ARG A 187 7.23 5.34 2.85
C ARG A 187 8.42 4.54 2.30
N ALA A 188 8.12 3.43 1.64
CA ALA A 188 9.06 2.65 0.85
C ALA A 188 8.38 2.21 -0.45
N ALA A 189 9.11 2.23 -1.56
CA ALA A 189 8.67 1.70 -2.85
C ALA A 189 9.58 0.54 -3.24
N PHE A 190 9.12 -0.36 -4.09
CA PHE A 190 9.76 -1.63 -4.42
C PHE A 190 9.50 -1.99 -5.89
N ASP A 191 10.50 -2.57 -6.57
CA ASP A 191 10.40 -2.99 -7.97
C ASP A 191 9.60 -4.29 -8.11
N LEU A 192 9.43 -4.76 -9.36
CA LEU A 192 8.71 -6.02 -9.64
C LEU A 192 9.37 -7.25 -9.02
N THR A 193 10.66 -7.19 -8.69
CA THR A 193 11.36 -8.29 -8.00
C THR A 193 11.21 -8.23 -6.47
N GLY A 194 10.61 -7.15 -5.95
CA GLY A 194 10.46 -6.87 -4.53
C GLY A 194 11.67 -6.17 -3.90
N ARG A 195 12.60 -5.62 -4.71
CA ARG A 195 13.73 -4.83 -4.20
C ARG A 195 13.30 -3.39 -3.95
N PRO A 196 13.64 -2.78 -2.81
CA PRO A 196 13.37 -1.37 -2.56
C PRO A 196 13.87 -0.43 -3.68
N LEU A 197 12.99 0.41 -4.24
CA LEU A 197 13.24 1.49 -5.20
C LEU A 197 13.75 2.76 -4.50
N THR A 198 14.69 2.65 -3.57
CA THR A 198 15.13 3.78 -2.73
C THR A 198 15.77 4.88 -3.59
N GLY A 199 14.95 5.85 -4.03
CA GLY A 199 15.35 7.07 -4.75
C GLY A 199 16.12 8.10 -3.90
N LYS A 200 16.82 7.65 -2.85
CA LYS A 200 17.90 8.39 -2.22
C LYS A 200 19.06 7.42 -2.14
N THR A 201 20.19 7.77 -2.78
CA THR A 201 21.45 7.04 -2.62
C THR A 201 21.66 6.75 -1.13
N PRO A 202 21.71 5.46 -0.72
CA PRO A 202 21.90 5.07 0.67
C PRO A 202 23.10 5.82 1.27
N ALA A 203 22.99 6.27 2.52
CA ALA A 203 24.00 7.16 3.11
C ALA A 203 25.41 6.55 3.05
N GLY A 204 25.54 5.24 3.24
CA GLY A 204 26.81 4.53 3.12
C GLY A 204 27.43 4.55 1.73
N ARG A 205 26.64 4.72 0.66
CA ARG A 205 27.17 4.90 -0.70
C ARG A 205 27.69 6.32 -0.97
N LYS A 206 27.43 7.28 -0.07
CA LYS A 206 27.96 8.65 -0.12
C LYS A 206 29.15 8.86 0.79
N PHE A 207 29.47 7.89 1.66
CA PHE A 207 30.55 8.01 2.62
C PHE A 207 31.91 7.77 1.97
N GLN A 208 32.92 8.47 2.47
CA GLN A 208 34.31 8.21 2.17
C GLN A 208 34.83 7.16 3.15
N TRP A 209 34.90 5.92 2.67
CA TRP A 209 35.43 4.79 3.41
C TRP A 209 36.95 4.73 3.30
N GLN A 210 37.55 4.01 4.23
CA GLN A 210 38.99 3.83 4.32
C GLN A 210 39.32 2.34 4.43
N VAL A 211 40.37 1.94 3.73
CA VAL A 211 41.15 0.74 4.09
C VAL A 211 42.50 1.21 4.63
N ASN A 212 43.04 0.45 5.59
CA ASN A 212 44.28 0.81 6.32
C ASN A 212 44.24 2.16 7.09
N GLY A 213 43.08 2.79 7.25
CA GLY A 213 42.95 4.04 8.01
C GLY A 213 43.00 3.86 9.52
N THR A 214 42.95 4.97 10.27
CA THR A 214 42.90 4.96 11.75
C THR A 214 41.49 5.16 12.28
N ASP A 215 40.57 5.75 11.51
CA ASP A 215 39.17 5.99 11.90
C ASP A 215 38.33 4.69 11.79
N PRO A 216 37.92 4.07 12.92
CA PRO A 216 37.18 2.82 12.90
C PRO A 216 35.77 2.95 12.32
N LEU A 217 35.18 4.15 12.32
CA LEU A 217 33.83 4.39 11.78
C LEU A 217 33.82 4.50 10.25
N LYS A 218 34.98 4.75 9.64
CA LYS A 218 35.15 4.82 8.18
C LYS A 218 35.72 3.54 7.59
N LYS A 219 35.94 2.48 8.37
CA LYS A 219 36.44 1.20 7.86
C LYS A 219 35.31 0.29 7.41
N LEU A 220 35.40 -0.28 6.22
CA LEU A 220 34.46 -1.32 5.79
C LEU A 220 34.60 -2.61 6.62
N SER A 221 35.77 -2.86 7.20
CA SER A 221 35.98 -3.99 8.13
C SER A 221 35.14 -3.90 9.41
N TYR A 222 34.58 -2.72 9.73
CA TYR A 222 33.61 -2.53 10.81
C TYR A 222 32.40 -3.48 10.71
N TYR A 223 32.06 -3.89 9.48
CA TYR A 223 30.92 -4.79 9.25
C TYR A 223 31.24 -6.26 9.47
N ILE A 224 32.51 -6.66 9.58
CA ILE A 224 32.88 -8.04 9.94
C ILE A 224 32.22 -8.40 11.28
N ASN A 225 31.66 -9.60 11.36
CA ASN A 225 30.84 -10.14 12.46
C ASN A 225 29.47 -9.48 12.68
N ARG A 226 29.08 -8.46 11.90
CA ARG A 226 27.73 -7.87 11.95
C ARG A 226 26.72 -8.64 11.12
N LEU A 227 25.45 -8.45 11.42
CA LEU A 227 24.34 -9.07 10.69
C LEU A 227 24.25 -8.48 9.27
N ALA A 228 23.96 -9.34 8.29
CA ALA A 228 23.82 -8.96 6.88
C ALA A 228 22.81 -7.82 6.63
N PRO A 229 21.68 -7.73 7.36
CA PRO A 229 20.78 -6.57 7.27
C PRO A 229 21.46 -5.21 7.51
N SER A 230 22.54 -5.14 8.31
CA SER A 230 23.30 -3.91 8.53
C SER A 230 23.90 -3.37 7.22
N LEU A 231 24.34 -4.25 6.32
CA LEU A 231 24.81 -3.85 4.99
C LEU A 231 23.66 -3.23 4.18
N THR A 232 22.48 -3.83 4.21
CA THR A 232 21.31 -3.28 3.50
C THR A 232 20.80 -1.98 4.07
N THR A 233 20.95 -1.76 5.38
CA THR A 233 20.61 -0.48 6.02
C THR A 233 21.54 0.64 5.56
N VAL A 234 22.84 0.36 5.45
CA VAL A 234 23.86 1.38 5.20
C VAL A 234 24.07 1.63 3.70
N PHE A 235 24.21 0.55 2.92
CA PHE A 235 24.56 0.60 1.50
C PHE A 235 23.37 0.34 0.57
N GLY A 236 22.18 0.04 1.12
CA GLY A 236 21.04 -0.44 0.34
C GLY A 236 21.23 -1.88 -0.14
N ASN A 237 20.48 -2.29 -1.17
CA ASN A 237 20.67 -3.62 -1.73
C ASN A 237 22.05 -3.74 -2.40
N PRO A 238 22.69 -4.93 -2.39
CA PRO A 238 23.89 -5.16 -3.17
C PRO A 238 23.56 -5.10 -4.67
N ASP A 239 24.51 -4.61 -5.47
CA ASP A 239 24.39 -4.52 -6.92
C ASP A 239 24.45 -5.92 -7.55
N GLN A 240 25.21 -6.84 -6.93
CA GLN A 240 25.26 -8.24 -7.32
C GLN A 240 25.26 -9.15 -6.09
N ARG A 241 24.57 -10.28 -6.18
CA ARG A 241 24.61 -11.34 -5.16
C ARG A 241 24.90 -12.68 -5.82
N ARG A 242 26.07 -13.27 -5.54
CA ARG A 242 26.48 -14.60 -6.00
C ARG A 242 26.65 -15.49 -4.78
N GLY A 243 25.65 -16.33 -4.51
CA GLY A 243 25.61 -17.14 -3.28
C GLY A 243 25.66 -16.28 -2.02
N ASN A 244 26.72 -16.48 -1.22
CA ASN A 244 27.01 -15.74 0.00
C ASN A 244 27.74 -14.40 -0.23
N VAL A 245 28.17 -14.09 -1.46
CA VAL A 245 28.92 -12.86 -1.76
C VAL A 245 28.00 -11.74 -2.24
N TRP A 246 28.08 -10.59 -1.57
CA TRP A 246 27.28 -9.39 -1.81
C TRP A 246 28.19 -8.26 -2.29
N THR A 247 28.03 -7.83 -3.54
CA THR A 247 28.87 -6.80 -4.16
C THR A 247 28.18 -5.44 -4.12
N TYR A 248 28.92 -4.42 -3.72
CA TYR A 248 28.51 -3.02 -3.69
C TYR A 248 29.50 -2.17 -4.48
N SER A 249 29.00 -1.49 -5.50
CA SER A 249 29.73 -0.61 -6.41
C SER A 249 29.29 0.85 -6.24
N GLY A 250 30.10 1.77 -6.77
CA GLY A 250 29.87 3.21 -6.63
C GLY A 250 30.16 3.73 -5.22
N LEU A 251 31.05 3.06 -4.50
CA LEU A 251 31.58 3.52 -3.22
C LEU A 251 32.77 4.47 -3.45
N THR A 252 33.16 5.20 -2.42
CA THR A 252 34.42 5.94 -2.39
C THR A 252 35.27 5.36 -1.27
N ILE A 253 36.26 4.52 -1.61
CA ILE A 253 37.09 3.80 -0.65
C ILE A 253 38.54 4.20 -0.86
N ARG A 254 39.09 5.01 0.04
CA ARG A 254 40.48 5.45 -0.02
C ARG A 254 41.37 4.45 0.71
N ASP A 255 42.38 3.94 0.03
CA ASP A 255 43.49 3.26 0.69
C ASP A 255 44.42 4.29 1.32
N MET A 256 44.49 4.30 2.64
CA MET A 256 45.29 5.28 3.37
C MET A 256 46.80 5.03 3.28
N LYS A 257 47.23 3.84 2.84
CA LYS A 257 48.66 3.54 2.60
C LYS A 257 49.12 3.97 1.21
N THR A 258 48.32 3.67 0.19
CA THR A 258 48.70 3.89 -1.23
C THR A 258 48.09 5.15 -1.83
N GLY A 259 47.10 5.76 -1.17
CA GLY A 259 46.35 6.91 -1.67
C GLY A 259 45.31 6.57 -2.75
N GLN A 260 45.27 5.33 -3.23
CA GLN A 260 44.35 4.90 -4.29
C GLN A 260 42.89 4.98 -3.84
N ILE A 261 42.01 5.38 -4.76
CA ILE A 261 40.57 5.35 -4.57
C ILE A 261 40.01 4.15 -5.32
N LYS A 262 39.26 3.33 -4.60
CA LYS A 262 38.57 2.14 -5.09
C LYS A 262 37.07 2.33 -4.97
N HIS A 263 36.32 1.66 -5.84
CA HIS A 263 34.89 1.92 -5.99
C HIS A 263 33.97 0.75 -5.67
N THR A 264 34.54 -0.44 -5.43
CA THR A 264 33.76 -1.65 -5.21
C THR A 264 34.23 -2.42 -3.99
N ALA A 265 33.27 -2.89 -3.20
CA ALA A 265 33.50 -3.81 -2.09
C ALA A 265 32.61 -5.05 -2.22
N ARG A 266 33.16 -6.22 -1.90
CA ARG A 266 32.41 -7.46 -1.74
C ARG A 266 32.37 -7.83 -0.26
N PHE A 267 31.20 -8.23 0.22
CA PHE A 267 31.02 -8.78 1.54
C PHE A 267 30.62 -10.24 1.43
N THR A 268 31.31 -11.12 2.14
CA THR A 268 30.93 -12.53 2.24
C THR A 268 30.05 -12.72 3.47
N VAL A 269 28.86 -13.30 3.27
CA VAL A 269 27.83 -13.46 4.29
C VAL A 269 27.53 -14.93 4.55
N ASN A 270 27.96 -15.45 5.69
CA ASN A 270 27.67 -16.82 6.12
C ASN A 270 26.80 -16.81 7.37
N ASN A 271 25.79 -17.69 7.42
CA ASN A 271 24.86 -17.81 8.56
C ASN A 271 24.26 -16.45 8.99
N GLY A 272 23.97 -15.58 8.02
CA GLY A 272 23.38 -14.26 8.26
C GLY A 272 24.34 -13.19 8.80
N LYS A 273 25.63 -13.49 8.96
CA LYS A 273 26.67 -12.54 9.39
C LYS A 273 27.71 -12.30 8.30
N VAL A 274 28.26 -11.10 8.27
CA VAL A 274 29.41 -10.76 7.41
C VAL A 274 30.67 -11.39 8.00
N VAL A 275 31.35 -12.22 7.23
CA VAL A 275 32.58 -12.90 7.65
C VAL A 275 33.84 -12.34 7.00
N ALA A 276 33.70 -11.68 5.86
CA ALA A 276 34.81 -11.05 5.16
C ALA A 276 34.34 -9.83 4.38
N VAL A 277 35.27 -8.89 4.16
CA VAL A 277 35.13 -7.81 3.21
C VAL A 277 36.38 -7.73 2.33
N GLU A 278 36.17 -7.63 1.03
CA GLU A 278 37.21 -7.50 0.01
C GLU A 278 36.96 -6.19 -0.75
N VAL A 279 37.99 -5.36 -0.89
CA VAL A 279 37.92 -4.12 -1.68
C VAL A 279 38.63 -4.36 -3.00
N LEU A 280 37.87 -4.25 -4.09
CA LEU A 280 38.37 -4.45 -5.44
C LEU A 280 38.93 -3.14 -6.01
N PRO A 281 39.84 -3.22 -7.00
CA PRO A 281 40.24 -2.06 -7.79
C PRO A 281 39.03 -1.24 -8.28
#